data_AF-A0A0F9UTL5-F1
#
_entry.id   AF-A0A0F9UTL5-F1
#
_cell.length_a   1.000
_cell.length_b   1.000
_cell.length_c   1.000
_cell.angle_alpha   90.00
_cell.angle_beta   90.00
_cell.angle_gamma   90.00
#
_symmetry.space_group_name_H-M   'P 1'
#
loop_
_entity.id
_entity.type
_entity.pdbx_description
1 polymer ?
#
loop_
_entity_poly.entity_id
_entity_poly.type
_entity_poly.pdbx_seq_one_letter_code
_entity_poly.pdbx_strand_id
1 'polypeptide(L)' 'MEIEKLAKEYHEICREMIERQIGLITKPTRPYIEWKDLTEDQKDGRRFIAKNLLVKYNISDKK' A
#
# COMPACT_ATOMS: atom_id res chain seq x y z
N MET A 1 -1.33 13.91 -7.64
CA MET A 1 -0.82 13.51 -6.31
C MET A 1 -0.14 12.16 -6.47
N GLU A 2 1.17 12.14 -6.74
CA GLU A 2 1.91 10.87 -6.93
C GLU A 2 1.78 9.93 -5.72
N ILE A 3 1.67 10.49 -4.51
CA ILE A 3 1.51 9.76 -3.25
C ILE A 3 0.21 8.93 -3.21
N GLU A 4 -0.92 9.46 -3.68
CA GLU A 4 -2.20 8.73 -3.64
C GLU A 4 -2.19 7.54 -4.60
N LYS A 5 -1.58 7.73 -5.77
CA LYS A 5 -1.40 6.66 -6.75
C LYS A 5 -0.49 5.58 -6.20
N LEU A 6 0.65 5.96 -5.63
CA LEU A 6 1.60 5.03 -5.03
C LEU A 6 1.00 4.30 -3.81
N ALA A 7 0.18 4.98 -3.01
CA ALA A 7 -0.52 4.36 -1.88
C ALA A 7 -1.53 3.29 -2.34
N LYS A 8 -2.25 3.54 -3.44
CA LYS A 8 -3.14 2.55 -4.08
C LYS A 8 -2.37 1.38 -4.66
N GLU A 9 -1.30 1.64 -5.39
CA GLU A 9 -0.43 0.59 -5.96
C GLU A 9 0.16 -0.29 -4.84
N TYR A 10 0.64 0.31 -3.75
CA TYR A 10 1.11 -0.41 -2.58
C TYR A 10 0.02 -1.29 -1.95
N HIS A 11 -1.22 -0.79 -1.86
CA HIS A 11 -2.35 -1.53 -1.32
C HIS A 11 -2.71 -2.74 -2.20
N GLU A 12 -2.71 -2.58 -3.53
CA GLU A 12 -2.92 -3.68 -4.47
C GLU A 12 -1.80 -4.73 -4.43
N ILE A 13 -0.54 -4.32 -4.28
CA ILE A 13 0.56 -5.27 -4.09
C ILE A 13 0.35 -6.10 -2.83
N CYS A 14 -0.16 -5.50 -1.75
CA CYS A 14 -0.50 -6.25 -0.54
C CYS A 14 -1.61 -7.29 -0.81
N ARG A 15 -2.61 -6.95 -1.63
CA ARG A 15 -3.66 -7.90 -2.07
C ARG A 15 -3.03 -9.10 -2.76
N GLU A 16 -2.19 -8.85 -3.77
CA GLU A 16 -1.54 -9.91 -4.54
C GLU A 16 -0.65 -10.79 -3.66
N MET A 17 0.07 -10.21 -2.70
CA MET A 17 0.90 -10.98 -1.77
C MET A 17 0.06 -11.91 -0.88
N ILE A 18 -1.10 -11.44 -0.41
CA ILE A 18 -2.03 -12.25 0.38
C ILE A 18 -2.63 -13.37 -0.47
N GLU A 19 -3.11 -13.05 -1.67
CA GLU A 19 -3.72 -14.02 -2.59
C GLU A 19 -2.73 -15.10 -3.04
N ARG A 20 -1.49 -14.70 -3.33
CA ARG A 20 -0.42 -15.61 -3.76
C ARG A 20 0.31 -16.31 -2.61
N GLN A 21 -0.07 -16.02 -1.36
CA GLN A 21 0.62 -16.52 -0.15
C GLN A 21 2.14 -16.26 -0.18
N ILE A 22 2.55 -15.13 -0.75
CA ILE A 22 3.96 -14.75 -0.87
C ILE A 22 4.37 -14.06 0.43
N GLY A 23 5.23 -14.73 1.22
CA GLY A 23 5.76 -14.24 2.49
C GLY A 23 5.45 -15.16 3.68
N LEU A 24 5.63 -14.67 4.91
CA LEU A 24 5.40 -15.43 6.15
C LEU A 24 3.91 -15.65 6.49
N ILE A 25 2.98 -15.12 5.69
CA ILE A 25 1.54 -15.20 5.95
C ILE A 25 0.98 -16.41 5.20
N THR A 26 1.03 -17.57 5.84
CA THR A 26 0.46 -18.82 5.30
C THR A 26 -1.06 -18.82 5.34
N LYS A 27 -1.70 -17.99 6.18
CA LYS A 27 -3.15 -17.72 6.19
C LYS A 27 -3.43 -16.30 6.66
N PRO A 28 -4.09 -15.44 5.85
CA PRO A 28 -4.52 -14.14 6.34
C PRO A 28 -5.53 -14.32 7.46
N THR A 29 -5.27 -13.73 8.63
CA THR A 29 -6.18 -13.79 9.79
C THR A 29 -7.42 -12.93 9.61
N ARG A 30 -7.41 -12.05 8.58
CA ARG A 30 -8.52 -11.15 8.23
C ARG A 30 -8.63 -11.07 6.70
N PRO A 31 -9.85 -10.94 6.16
CA PRO A 31 -10.02 -10.72 4.73
C PRO A 31 -9.36 -9.40 4.31
N TYR A 32 -8.87 -9.37 3.07
CA TYR A 32 -8.42 -8.13 2.45
C TYR A 32 -9.60 -7.15 2.34
N ILE A 33 -9.33 -5.87 2.59
CA ILE A 33 -10.32 -4.79 2.50
C ILE A 33 -9.95 -3.96 1.28
N GLU A 34 -10.90 -3.80 0.36
CA GLU A 34 -10.74 -2.98 -0.85
C GLU A 34 -10.43 -1.53 -0.50
N TRP A 35 -9.65 -0.84 -1.35
CA TRP A 35 -9.22 0.54 -1.11
C TRP A 35 -10.39 1.49 -0.78
N LYS A 36 -11.51 1.33 -1.49
CA LYS A 36 -12.72 2.15 -1.31
C LYS A 36 -13.36 2.00 0.06
N ASP A 37 -13.17 0.83 0.69
CA ASP A 37 -13.78 0.43 1.96
C ASP A 37 -12.84 0.71 3.15
N LEU A 38 -11.63 1.21 2.88
CA LEU A 38 -10.72 1.68 3.93
C LEU A 38 -11.23 2.97 4.55
N THR A 39 -11.08 3.07 5.86
CA THR A 39 -11.18 4.33 6.61
C THR A 39 -10.07 5.30 6.19
N GLU A 40 -10.26 6.60 6.40
CA GLU A 40 -9.21 7.58 6.06
C GLU A 40 -7.92 7.35 6.84
N ASP A 41 -7.99 6.97 8.13
CA ASP A 41 -6.80 6.62 8.92
C ASP A 41 -6.02 5.45 8.29
N GLN A 42 -6.72 4.45 7.78
CA GLN A 42 -6.09 3.33 7.08
C GLN A 42 -5.44 3.77 5.78
N LYS A 43 -6.08 4.66 5.01
CA LYS A 43 -5.50 5.24 3.78
C LYS A 43 -4.28 6.11 4.10
N ASP A 44 -4.32 6.86 5.19
CA ASP A 44 -3.20 7.67 5.68
C ASP A 44 -1.99 6.81 6.03
N GLY A 45 -2.20 5.62 6.61
CA GLY A 45 -1.14 4.62 6.79
C GLY A 45 -0.46 4.24 5.46
N ARG A 46 -1.23 4.05 4.38
CA ARG A 46 -0.66 3.73 3.05
C ARG A 46 0.02 4.93 2.42
N ARG A 47 -0.55 6.14 2.57
CA ARG A 47 0.08 7.40 2.14
C ARG A 47 1.41 7.64 2.85
N PHE A 48 1.50 7.32 4.14
CA PHE A 48 2.74 7.40 4.91
C PHE A 48 3.81 6.44 4.37
N ILE A 49 3.45 5.18 4.09
CA ILE A 49 4.36 4.22 3.47
C ILE A 49 4.81 4.70 2.09
N ALA A 50 3.87 5.17 1.26
CA ALA A 50 4.16 5.73 -0.05
C ALA A 50 5.17 6.91 0.03
N LYS A 51 4.96 7.85 0.96
CA LYS A 51 5.91 8.95 1.22
C LYS A 51 7.30 8.42 1.59
N ASN A 52 7.38 7.45 2.49
CA ASN A 52 8.65 6.86 2.91
C ASN A 52 9.36 6.13 1.77
N LEU A 53 8.62 5.48 0.86
CA LEU A 53 9.19 4.87 -0.33
C LEU A 53 9.82 5.91 -1.25
N LEU A 54 9.11 7.01 -1.54
CA LEU A 54 9.65 8.10 -2.36
C LEU A 54 10.94 8.67 -1.78
N VAL A 55 10.96 8.92 -0.45
CA VAL A 55 12.15 9.39 0.26
C VAL A 55 13.28 8.35 0.19
N LYS A 56 12.99 7.08 0.48
CA LYS A 56 13.99 5.99 0.50
C LYS A 56 14.67 5.79 -0.85
N TYR A 57 13.92 5.91 -1.94
CA TYR A 57 14.45 5.72 -3.29
C TYR A 57 14.88 7.03 -3.96
N ASN A 58 14.90 8.14 -3.20
CA ASN A 58 15.23 9.47 -3.69
C ASN A 58 14.46 9.86 -4.97
N ILE A 59 13.20 9.43 -5.05
CA ILE A 59 12.30 9.75 -6.15
C ILE A 59 11.79 11.16 -5.86
N SER A 60 12.52 12.15 -6.33
CA SER A 60 12.01 13.52 -6.41
C SER A 60 11.04 13.57 -7.58
N ASP A 61 9.80 14.00 -7.31
CA ASP A 61 8.79 14.41 -8.29
C ASP A 61 9.43 15.55 -9.12
N LYS A 62 10.22 15.18 -10.15
CA LYS A 62 10.81 16.13 -11.10
C LYS A 62 9.67 16.54 -12.02
N LYS A 63 8.93 17.53 -11.52
CA LYS A 63 7.93 18.30 -12.23
C LYS A 63 8.47 18.90 -13.53
#